data_AF-A0A534KLC8-F1
#
_entry.id   AF-A0A534KLC8-F1
#
_cell.length_a   1.000
_cell.length_b   1.000
_cell.length_c   1.000
_cell.angle_alpha   90.00
_cell.angle_beta   90.00
_cell.angle_gamma   90.00
#
_symmetry.space_group_name_H-M   'P 1'
#
loop_
_entity.id
_entity.type
_entity.pdbx_description
1 polymer ?
#
loop_
_entity_poly.entity_id
_entity_poly.type
_entity_poly.pdbx_seq_one_letter_code
_entity_poly.pdbx_strand_id
1 'polypeptide(L)'
;MILGYVDSEDRMYDLNFATLRLRVRVEQPAPKERARVTFSQVAGAGAASYRVLDESDATAEASMDHDGKRVPLLRPVEGHLYRHEAGLLFFAEPPQRDPEDPGFYLVKLRAMPSAVRFLFEAQQGREMISIARDESLLVEDEADGRTVYVSAASVALPKEKIAYAIQLRPAARVKRLMTDLVPSAPP
;
A
#
# COMPACT_ATOMS: atom_id res chain seq x y z
N MET A 1 -6.43 4.80 -1.70
CA MET A 1 -6.42 3.49 -2.41
C MET A 1 -5.53 2.54 -1.63
N ILE A 2 -6.11 1.68 -0.81
CA ILE A 2 -5.36 0.98 0.24
C ILE A 2 -4.43 -0.12 -0.28
N LEU A 3 -4.81 -0.88 -1.30
CA LEU A 3 -4.05 -2.03 -1.78
C LEU A 3 -4.19 -2.13 -3.30
N GLY A 4 -3.09 -2.48 -3.98
CA GLY A 4 -3.01 -2.49 -5.43
C GLY A 4 -1.67 -3.00 -5.95
N TYR A 5 -1.37 -2.63 -7.20
CA TYR A 5 -0.18 -2.99 -7.94
C TYR A 5 0.44 -1.74 -8.57
N VAL A 6 1.76 -1.73 -8.68
CA VAL A 6 2.51 -0.78 -9.53
C VAL A 6 3.25 -1.57 -10.59
N ASP A 7 3.23 -1.13 -11.86
CA ASP A 7 4.05 -1.73 -12.91
C ASP A 7 5.42 -1.06 -13.08
N SER A 8 6.25 -1.62 -13.97
CA SER A 8 7.57 -1.07 -14.33
C SER A 8 7.54 0.33 -14.96
N GLU A 9 6.38 0.84 -15.37
CA GLU A 9 6.19 2.22 -15.82
C GLU A 9 5.54 3.12 -14.75
N ASP A 10 5.62 2.70 -13.48
CA ASP A 10 5.07 3.40 -12.32
C ASP A 10 3.53 3.49 -12.30
N ARG A 11 2.81 2.76 -13.17
CA ARG A 11 1.34 2.85 -13.25
C ARG A 11 0.70 2.05 -12.13
N MET A 12 -0.26 2.67 -11.45
CA MET A 12 -0.98 2.10 -10.33
C MET A 12 -2.28 1.44 -10.80
N TYR A 13 -2.55 0.28 -10.23
CA TYR A 13 -3.78 -0.48 -10.44
C TYR A 13 -4.33 -0.89 -9.07
N ASP A 14 -5.62 -0.66 -8.82
CA ASP A 14 -6.27 -1.25 -7.66
C ASP A 14 -6.47 -2.76 -7.87
N LEU A 15 -6.88 -3.44 -6.81
CA LEU A 15 -7.14 -4.87 -6.84
C LEU A 15 -8.25 -5.32 -7.79
N ASN A 16 -9.11 -4.41 -8.26
CA ASN A 16 -10.14 -4.69 -9.25
C ASN A 16 -9.71 -4.36 -10.67
N PHE A 17 -8.51 -3.82 -10.85
CA PHE A 17 -8.05 -3.23 -12.10
C PHE A 17 -9.00 -2.15 -12.65
N ALA A 18 -9.78 -1.52 -11.76
CA ALA A 18 -10.75 -0.50 -12.10
C ALA A 18 -10.10 0.90 -12.17
N THR A 19 -8.96 1.10 -11.51
CA THR A 19 -8.19 2.35 -11.54
C THR A 19 -7.13 2.33 -12.63
N LEU A 20 -7.41 3.01 -13.75
CA LEU A 20 -6.62 2.96 -14.98
C LEU A 20 -5.83 4.24 -15.30
N ARG A 21 -5.56 5.13 -14.32
CA ARG A 21 -5.08 6.49 -14.65
C ARG A 21 -4.06 7.13 -13.72
N LEU A 22 -3.53 6.45 -12.71
CA LEU A 22 -2.56 7.05 -11.79
C LEU A 22 -1.18 6.42 -11.95
N ARG A 23 -0.13 7.22 -11.72
CA ARG A 23 1.25 6.78 -11.55
C ARG A 23 1.75 7.19 -10.18
N VAL A 24 2.66 6.41 -9.62
CA VAL A 24 3.38 6.74 -8.38
C VAL A 24 4.86 6.50 -8.56
N ARG A 25 5.66 7.54 -8.31
CA ARG A 25 7.12 7.44 -8.33
C ARG A 25 7.70 7.93 -7.02
N VAL A 26 8.67 7.19 -6.49
CA VAL A 26 9.55 7.69 -5.44
C VAL A 26 10.78 8.28 -6.11
N GLU A 27 10.88 9.60 -6.06
CA GLU A 27 11.98 10.34 -6.66
C GLU A 27 12.99 10.65 -5.57
N GLN A 28 14.24 10.25 -5.78
CA GLN A 28 15.35 10.65 -4.93
C GLN A 28 16.01 11.87 -5.60
N PRO A 29 15.77 13.09 -5.10
CA PRO A 29 16.38 14.29 -5.67
C PRO A 29 17.89 14.32 -5.43
N ALA A 30 18.52 15.45 -5.79
CA ALA A 30 19.96 15.66 -5.67
C ALA A 30 20.52 15.22 -4.30
N PRO A 31 21.81 14.83 -4.22
CA PRO A 31 22.42 14.42 -2.96
C PRO A 31 22.18 15.47 -1.86
N LYS A 32 21.59 15.05 -0.73
CA LYS A 32 21.15 15.84 0.45
C LYS A 32 19.70 16.33 0.46
N GLU A 33 18.94 16.16 -0.62
CA GLU A 33 17.49 16.40 -0.60
C GLU A 33 16.73 15.14 -0.18
N ARG A 34 15.61 15.31 0.55
CA ARG A 34 14.77 14.19 0.96
C ARG A 34 14.00 13.65 -0.25
N ALA A 35 13.85 12.33 -0.32
CA ALA A 35 12.99 11.68 -1.31
C ALA A 35 11.58 12.28 -1.34
N ARG A 36 10.93 12.17 -2.49
CA ARG A 36 9.55 12.62 -2.70
C ARG A 36 8.73 11.48 -3.29
N VAL A 37 7.48 11.39 -2.87
CA VAL A 37 6.49 10.51 -3.50
C VAL A 37 5.61 11.39 -4.39
N THR A 38 5.66 11.13 -5.69
CA THR A 38 4.90 11.88 -6.69
C THR A 38 3.80 11.01 -7.26
N PHE A 39 2.55 11.42 -7.07
CA PHE A 39 1.37 10.83 -7.70
C PHE A 39 0.99 11.68 -8.92
N SER A 40 0.80 11.07 -10.09
CA SER A 40 0.46 11.80 -11.33
C SER A 40 -0.57 11.07 -12.17
N GLN A 41 -1.23 11.78 -13.09
CA GLN A 41 -2.14 11.16 -14.05
C GLN A 41 -1.35 10.53 -15.22
N VAL A 42 -1.77 9.35 -15.69
CA VAL A 42 -1.23 8.69 -16.89
C VAL A 42 -1.53 9.52 -18.14
N ALA A 43 -2.69 10.19 -18.17
CA ALA A 43 -3.08 11.10 -19.24
C ALA A 43 -3.72 12.38 -18.64
N GLY A 44 -3.24 13.55 -19.07
CA GLY A 44 -3.72 14.86 -18.61
C GLY A 44 -2.73 15.59 -17.70
N ALA A 45 -3.13 16.78 -17.23
CA ALA A 45 -2.35 17.59 -16.29
C ALA A 45 -2.80 17.31 -14.85
N GLY A 46 -1.85 17.04 -13.96
CA GLY A 46 -2.10 16.84 -12.54
C GLY A 46 -1.05 15.95 -11.90
N ALA A 47 -0.27 16.53 -10.98
CA ALA A 47 0.65 15.80 -10.14
C ALA A 47 0.61 16.38 -8.73
N ALA A 48 0.67 15.50 -7.73
CA ALA A 48 0.85 15.86 -6.32
C ALA A 48 2.14 15.21 -5.83
N SER A 49 3.06 16.00 -5.31
CA SER A 49 4.37 15.53 -4.86
C SER A 49 4.55 15.84 -3.37
N TYR A 50 4.74 14.80 -2.58
CA TYR A 50 4.85 14.85 -1.13
C TYR A 50 6.25 14.50 -0.69
N ARG A 51 6.78 15.24 0.29
CA ARG A 51 8.07 14.92 0.89
C ARG A 51 8.00 13.63 1.68
N VAL A 52 9.03 12.79 1.57
CA VAL A 52 9.26 11.67 2.49
C VAL A 52 9.77 12.22 3.82
N LEU A 53 9.06 11.87 4.89
CA LEU A 53 9.38 12.26 6.25
C LEU A 53 10.34 11.26 6.90
N ASP A 54 10.14 9.97 6.64
CA ASP A 54 10.96 8.85 7.09
C ASP A 54 10.64 7.61 6.23
N GLU A 55 11.53 6.61 6.24
CA GLU A 55 11.39 5.35 5.51
C GLU A 55 12.03 4.18 6.28
N SER A 56 11.57 2.96 6.01
CA SER A 56 12.16 1.74 6.56
C SER A 56 11.69 0.51 5.80
N ASP A 57 12.52 -0.53 5.81
CA ASP A 57 12.06 -1.88 5.46
C ASP A 57 11.07 -2.38 6.51
N ALA A 58 10.01 -3.03 6.03
CA ALA A 58 8.95 -3.60 6.85
C ALA A 58 8.37 -4.86 6.20
N THR A 59 7.73 -5.69 7.01
CA THR A 59 6.78 -6.70 6.54
C THR A 59 5.38 -6.12 6.64
N ALA A 60 4.62 -6.17 5.56
CA ALA A 60 3.23 -5.73 5.52
C ALA A 60 2.28 -6.91 5.34
N GLU A 61 1.15 -6.85 6.01
CA GLU A 61 0.00 -7.75 5.87
C GLU A 61 -1.26 -6.88 5.82
N ALA A 62 -2.21 -7.22 4.94
CA ALA A 62 -3.46 -6.47 4.81
C ALA A 62 -4.65 -7.39 4.93
N SER A 63 -5.63 -6.99 5.74
CA SER A 63 -6.90 -7.68 5.90
C SER A 63 -8.06 -6.70 5.77
N MET A 64 -9.16 -7.17 5.22
CA MET A 64 -10.46 -6.51 5.34
C MET A 64 -11.05 -6.88 6.71
N ASP A 65 -11.47 -5.89 7.48
CA ASP A 65 -12.24 -6.14 8.71
C ASP A 65 -13.73 -6.14 8.36
N HIS A 66 -14.35 -7.31 8.54
CA HIS A 66 -15.77 -7.52 8.32
C HIS A 66 -16.41 -7.97 9.63
N ASP A 67 -17.04 -7.01 10.33
CA ASP A 67 -17.72 -7.21 11.61
C ASP A 67 -16.86 -7.94 12.66
N GLY A 68 -15.59 -7.53 12.79
CA GLY A 68 -14.63 -8.12 13.73
C GLY A 68 -13.94 -9.38 13.22
N LYS A 69 -14.22 -9.81 11.98
CA LYS A 69 -13.51 -10.91 11.31
C LYS A 69 -12.54 -10.35 10.28
N ARG A 70 -11.24 -10.59 10.49
CA ARG A 70 -10.18 -10.25 9.54
C ARG A 70 -10.18 -11.25 8.38
N VAL A 71 -10.54 -10.79 7.18
CA VAL A 71 -10.44 -11.53 5.93
C VAL A 71 -9.13 -11.13 5.24
N PRO A 72 -8.15 -12.05 5.08
CA PRO A 72 -6.84 -11.70 4.53
C PRO A 72 -6.93 -11.29 3.06
N LEU A 73 -6.34 -10.14 2.73
CA LEU A 73 -6.21 -9.61 1.38
C LEU A 73 -4.78 -9.69 0.86
N LEU A 74 -3.78 -9.40 1.68
CA LEU A 74 -2.36 -9.53 1.38
C LEU A 74 -1.72 -10.39 2.47
N ARG A 75 -1.08 -11.49 2.08
CA ARG A 75 -0.24 -12.30 2.97
C ARG A 75 1.00 -11.51 3.42
N PRO A 76 1.58 -11.79 4.59
CA PRO A 76 2.81 -11.14 5.04
C PRO A 76 3.88 -11.11 3.95
N VAL A 77 4.39 -9.93 3.63
CA VAL A 77 5.41 -9.73 2.62
C VAL A 77 6.40 -8.64 3.03
N GLU A 78 7.69 -8.90 2.82
CA GLU A 78 8.76 -7.94 3.00
C GLU A 78 8.74 -6.87 1.90
N GLY A 79 9.14 -5.66 2.25
CA GLY A 79 9.23 -4.56 1.31
C GLY A 79 9.65 -3.27 1.98
N HIS A 80 9.46 -2.18 1.26
CA HIS A 80 9.90 -0.87 1.70
C HIS A 80 8.71 0.05 1.98
N LEU A 81 8.71 0.67 3.17
CA LEU A 81 7.65 1.54 3.66
C LEU A 81 8.14 2.99 3.72
N TYR A 82 7.42 3.87 3.05
CA TYR A 82 7.61 5.32 3.05
C TYR A 82 6.51 6.00 3.86
N ARG A 83 6.90 6.85 4.82
CA ARG A 83 6.03 7.87 5.40
C ARG A 83 6.23 9.16 4.64
N HIS A 84 5.24 9.59 3.87
CA HIS A 84 5.26 10.88 3.16
C HIS A 84 4.21 11.83 3.75
N GLU A 85 4.30 13.14 3.50
CA GLU A 85 3.41 14.15 4.14
C GLU A 85 1.92 13.78 4.12
N ALA A 86 1.44 13.23 3.01
CA ALA A 86 0.03 12.85 2.81
C ALA A 86 -0.37 11.44 3.29
N GLY A 87 0.55 10.61 3.82
CA GLY A 87 0.19 9.26 4.25
C GLY A 87 1.36 8.26 4.27
N LEU A 88 1.01 6.99 4.04
CA LEU A 88 1.94 5.88 3.92
C LEU A 88 1.90 5.28 2.52
N LEU A 89 3.04 4.83 2.05
CA LEU A 89 3.19 4.07 0.83
C LEU A 89 4.14 2.90 1.08
N PHE A 90 3.72 1.68 0.76
CA PHE A 90 4.54 0.48 0.86
C PHE A 90 4.62 -0.20 -0.50
N PHE A 91 5.82 -0.66 -0.88
CA PHE A 91 6.03 -1.54 -2.03
C PHE A 91 6.57 -2.88 -1.57
N ALA A 92 5.95 -3.97 -2.03
CA ALA A 92 6.40 -5.32 -1.78
C ALA A 92 7.66 -5.65 -2.58
N GLU A 93 8.65 -6.22 -1.90
CA GLU A 93 9.92 -6.69 -2.45
C GLU A 93 10.24 -8.09 -1.90
N PRO A 94 9.41 -9.10 -2.19
CA PRO A 94 9.63 -10.45 -1.67
C PRO A 94 10.94 -11.03 -2.24
N PRO A 95 11.77 -11.70 -1.42
CA PRO A 95 13.04 -12.27 -1.87
C PRO A 95 12.86 -13.41 -2.87
N GLN A 96 11.73 -14.13 -2.80
CA GLN A 96 11.37 -15.20 -3.73
C GLN A 96 9.86 -15.22 -3.96
N ARG A 97 9.45 -15.46 -5.21
CA ARG A 97 8.07 -15.84 -5.58
C ARG A 97 8.11 -17.25 -6.14
N ASP A 98 7.16 -18.08 -5.75
CA ASP A 98 7.04 -19.45 -6.29
C ASP A 98 6.07 -19.44 -7.48
N PRO A 99 6.56 -19.53 -8.73
CA PRO A 99 5.71 -19.55 -9.92
C PRO A 99 4.80 -20.77 -10.02
N GLU A 100 5.03 -21.82 -9.23
CA GLU A 100 4.22 -23.03 -9.21
C GLU A 100 3.15 -23.04 -8.09
N ASP A 101 3.20 -22.10 -7.14
CA ASP A 101 2.15 -21.91 -6.12
C ASP A 101 0.93 -21.20 -6.76
N PRO A 102 -0.31 -21.71 -6.61
CA PRO A 102 -1.53 -20.96 -6.96
C PRO A 102 -1.60 -19.57 -6.32
N GLY A 103 -0.88 -19.37 -5.20
CA GLY A 103 -0.56 -18.10 -4.58
C GLY A 103 0.74 -17.47 -5.10
N PHE A 104 1.08 -17.57 -6.38
CA PHE A 104 2.27 -16.92 -6.95
C PHE A 104 2.37 -15.41 -6.60
N TYR A 105 1.21 -14.81 -6.36
CA TYR A 105 1.06 -13.45 -5.82
C TYR A 105 0.61 -13.48 -4.37
N LEU A 106 1.06 -12.51 -3.59
CA LEU A 106 0.79 -12.47 -2.16
C LEU A 106 -0.63 -11.98 -1.84
N VAL A 107 -1.35 -11.50 -2.86
CA VAL A 107 -2.71 -11.00 -2.74
C VAL A 107 -3.73 -12.12 -2.96
N LYS A 108 -4.69 -12.23 -2.05
CA LYS A 108 -5.88 -13.08 -2.20
C LYS A 108 -6.94 -12.36 -3.03
N LEU A 109 -6.75 -12.34 -4.36
CA LEU A 109 -7.75 -11.82 -5.29
C LEU A 109 -8.59 -12.89 -5.96
N ARG A 110 -9.83 -12.53 -6.31
CA ARG A 110 -10.63 -13.18 -7.35
C ARG A 110 -10.33 -12.57 -8.73
N ALA A 111 -9.06 -12.32 -9.03
CA ALA A 111 -8.66 -11.82 -10.35
C ALA A 111 -8.54 -12.98 -11.34
N MET A 112 -8.88 -12.74 -12.61
CA MET A 112 -8.63 -13.71 -13.68
C MET A 112 -7.13 -14.02 -13.74
N PRO A 113 -6.70 -15.29 -13.68
CA PRO A 113 -5.27 -15.65 -13.63
C PRO A 113 -4.43 -14.99 -14.73
N SER A 114 -4.99 -14.80 -15.92
CA SER A 114 -4.34 -14.12 -17.04
C SER A 114 -4.01 -12.64 -16.78
N ALA A 115 -4.89 -11.92 -16.08
CA ALA A 115 -4.66 -10.51 -15.72
C ALA A 115 -3.52 -10.38 -14.72
N VAL A 116 -3.47 -11.31 -13.75
CA VAL A 116 -2.41 -11.33 -12.75
C VAL A 116 -1.06 -11.64 -13.39
N ARG A 117 -1.00 -12.65 -14.28
CA ARG A 117 0.21 -12.94 -15.06
C ARG A 117 0.67 -11.76 -15.92
N PHE A 118 -0.24 -11.10 -16.63
CA PHE A 118 0.14 -9.95 -17.45
C PHE A 118 0.77 -8.82 -16.63
N LEU A 119 0.18 -8.45 -15.48
CA LEU A 119 0.65 -7.30 -14.71
C LEU A 119 1.92 -7.59 -13.92
N PHE A 120 2.09 -8.79 -13.42
CA PHE A 120 3.25 -9.09 -12.59
C PHE A 120 4.39 -9.77 -13.34
N GLU A 121 4.12 -10.63 -14.33
CA GLU A 121 5.17 -11.22 -15.16
C GLU A 121 5.54 -10.23 -16.28
N ALA A 122 4.58 -9.89 -17.14
CA ALA A 122 4.89 -9.12 -18.35
C ALA A 122 5.21 -7.64 -18.06
N GLN A 123 4.55 -7.05 -17.05
CA GLN A 123 4.77 -5.65 -16.66
C GLN A 123 5.68 -5.50 -15.43
N GLN A 124 6.22 -6.61 -14.90
CA GLN A 124 7.10 -6.63 -13.72
C GLN A 124 6.50 -5.93 -12.50
N GLY A 125 5.19 -6.10 -12.32
CA GLY A 125 4.44 -5.42 -11.27
C GLY A 125 4.82 -5.88 -9.86
N ARG A 126 4.59 -4.98 -8.89
CA ARG A 126 4.79 -5.23 -7.46
C ARG A 126 3.54 -4.83 -6.67
N GLU A 127 3.21 -5.58 -5.63
CA GLU A 127 2.14 -5.22 -4.70
C GLU A 127 2.48 -3.90 -4.00
N MET A 128 1.46 -3.10 -3.77
CA MET A 128 1.59 -1.80 -3.14
C MET A 128 0.42 -1.55 -2.19
N ILE A 129 0.72 -0.92 -1.06
CA ILE A 129 -0.28 -0.39 -0.13
C ILE A 129 -0.14 1.13 -0.11
N SER A 130 -1.22 1.88 -0.30
CA SER A 130 -1.24 3.34 -0.19
C SER A 130 -2.34 3.81 0.75
N ILE A 131 -1.95 4.32 1.91
CA ILE A 131 -2.89 4.76 2.95
C ILE A 131 -2.82 6.27 3.00
N ALA A 132 -3.88 6.95 2.59
CA ALA A 132 -3.96 8.39 2.78
C ALA A 132 -4.16 8.70 4.27
N ARG A 133 -3.62 9.84 4.72
CA ARG A 133 -3.66 10.25 6.13
C ARG A 133 -5.10 10.38 6.64
N ASP A 134 -6.00 10.89 5.80
CA ASP A 134 -7.42 11.08 6.09
C ASP A 134 -8.23 9.78 6.04
N GLU A 135 -7.70 8.71 5.46
CA GLU A 135 -8.27 7.35 5.52
C GLU A 135 -7.89 6.62 6.83
N SER A 136 -6.85 7.09 7.55
CA SER A 136 -6.34 6.46 8.78
C SER A 136 -7.22 6.79 9.99
N LEU A 137 -7.83 5.78 10.60
CA LEU A 137 -8.73 5.94 11.74
C LEU A 137 -8.01 5.79 13.09
N LEU A 138 -7.19 4.75 13.21
CA LEU A 138 -6.54 4.37 14.46
C LEU A 138 -5.23 3.64 14.15
N VAL A 139 -4.26 3.78 15.05
CA VAL A 139 -3.04 2.97 15.05
C VAL A 139 -2.95 2.28 16.40
N GLU A 140 -2.94 0.94 16.39
CA GLU A 140 -2.77 0.12 17.59
C GLU A 140 -1.38 -0.49 17.64
N ASP A 141 -0.81 -0.56 18.84
CA ASP A 141 0.40 -1.33 19.10
C ASP A 141 0.03 -2.81 19.23
N GLU A 142 0.69 -3.67 18.45
CA GLU A 142 0.64 -5.12 18.62
C GLU A 142 2.02 -5.62 19.12
N ALA A 143 2.09 -6.88 19.57
CA ALA A 143 3.29 -7.43 20.21
C ALA A 143 4.55 -7.36 19.32
N ASP A 144 4.39 -7.57 18.01
CA ASP A 144 5.49 -7.62 17.03
C ASP A 144 5.46 -6.49 15.99
N GLY A 145 4.48 -5.59 16.07
CA GLY A 145 4.23 -4.60 15.02
C GLY A 145 3.24 -3.50 15.41
N ARG A 146 2.70 -2.84 14.40
CA ARG A 146 1.58 -1.90 14.53
C ARG A 146 0.51 -2.22 13.50
N THR A 147 -0.73 -2.03 13.89
CA THR A 147 -1.87 -2.15 12.97
C THR A 147 -2.46 -0.79 12.73
N VAL A 148 -2.50 -0.39 11.45
CA VAL A 148 -3.20 0.82 10.99
C VAL A 148 -4.59 0.40 10.55
N TYR A 149 -5.61 0.90 11.24
CA TYR A 149 -7.00 0.72 10.83
C TYR A 149 -7.40 1.84 9.89
N VAL A 150 -7.93 1.47 8.74
CA VAL A 150 -8.19 2.38 7.63
C VAL A 150 -9.62 2.20 7.14
N SER A 151 -10.30 3.29 6.81
CA SER A 151 -11.58 3.24 6.09
C SER A 151 -11.42 3.74 4.67
N ALA A 152 -11.58 2.85 3.70
CA ALA A 152 -11.64 3.23 2.28
C ALA A 152 -12.67 2.40 1.52
N ALA A 153 -12.80 2.72 0.22
CA ALA A 153 -13.69 2.02 -0.68
C ALA A 153 -13.45 0.50 -0.64
N SER A 154 -14.53 -0.27 -0.63
CA SER A 154 -14.50 -1.73 -0.64
C SER A 154 -13.88 -2.23 -1.94
N VAL A 155 -12.94 -3.17 -1.81
CA VAL A 155 -12.39 -3.91 -2.94
C VAL A 155 -13.51 -4.71 -3.63
N ALA A 156 -14.55 -5.17 -2.94
CA ALA A 156 -15.66 -5.87 -3.61
C ALA A 156 -16.74 -4.92 -4.15
N LEU A 157 -16.99 -3.80 -3.45
CA LEU A 157 -18.11 -2.90 -3.69
C LEU A 157 -17.65 -1.42 -3.61
N PRO A 158 -17.09 -0.84 -4.69
CA PRO A 158 -16.38 0.45 -4.62
C PRO A 158 -17.20 1.66 -4.12
N LYS A 159 -18.53 1.55 -4.04
CA LYS A 159 -19.43 2.59 -3.53
C LYS A 159 -19.57 2.59 -2.00
N GLU A 160 -19.09 1.56 -1.33
CA GLU A 160 -19.17 1.39 0.12
C GLU A 160 -17.78 1.56 0.74
N LYS A 161 -17.69 2.28 1.86
CA LYS A 161 -16.48 2.30 2.67
C LYS A 161 -16.54 1.16 3.68
N ILE A 162 -15.44 0.41 3.79
CA ILE A 162 -15.28 -0.65 4.79
C ILE A 162 -13.97 -0.47 5.54
N ALA A 163 -13.83 -1.18 6.65
CA ALA A 163 -12.63 -1.15 7.48
C ALA A 163 -11.57 -2.14 6.96
N TYR A 164 -10.32 -1.73 7.06
CA TYR A 164 -9.15 -2.53 6.75
C TYR A 164 -8.17 -2.45 7.90
N ALA A 165 -7.45 -3.55 8.14
CA ALA A 165 -6.37 -3.63 9.10
C ALA A 165 -5.07 -3.90 8.34
N ILE A 166 -4.14 -2.95 8.41
CA ILE A 166 -2.82 -3.06 7.78
C ILE A 166 -1.79 -3.25 8.89
N GLN A 167 -1.29 -4.48 9.01
CA GLN A 167 -0.29 -4.82 10.01
C GLN A 167 1.11 -4.64 9.42
N LEU A 168 1.94 -3.90 10.15
CA LEU A 168 3.31 -3.56 9.77
C LEU A 168 4.26 -4.03 10.87
N ARG A 169 5.29 -4.77 10.47
CA ARG A 169 6.30 -5.36 11.37
C ARG A 169 7.71 -5.06 10.83
N PRO A 170 8.77 -5.10 11.65
CA PRO A 170 8.76 -5.23 13.11
C PRO A 170 8.51 -3.88 13.81
N ALA A 171 7.92 -3.91 15.01
CA ALA A 171 7.60 -2.74 15.82
C ALA A 171 8.76 -1.72 15.95
N ALA A 172 9.99 -2.20 16.15
CA ALA A 172 11.18 -1.36 16.31
C ALA A 172 11.45 -0.43 15.11
N ARG A 173 11.04 -0.86 13.90
CA ARG A 173 11.22 -0.10 12.66
C ARG A 173 10.02 0.80 12.39
N VAL A 174 8.81 0.25 12.55
CA VAL A 174 7.59 0.92 12.08
C VAL A 174 7.04 1.96 13.05
N LYS A 175 7.35 1.87 14.36
CA LYS A 175 6.80 2.80 15.38
C LYS A 175 7.05 4.27 15.05
N ARG A 176 8.28 4.62 14.65
CA ARG A 176 8.66 6.01 14.34
C ARG A 176 7.93 6.57 13.12
N LEU A 177 7.66 5.74 12.12
CA LEU A 177 6.97 6.09 10.87
C LEU A 177 5.49 6.44 11.09
N MET A 178 4.90 5.92 12.16
CA MET A 178 3.47 6.08 12.48
C MET A 178 3.18 7.30 13.38
N THR A 179 4.22 8.05 13.76
CA THR A 179 4.06 9.28 14.56
C THR A 179 3.21 10.29 13.78
N ASP A 180 2.19 10.84 14.44
CA ASP A 180 1.23 11.81 13.88
C ASP A 180 0.49 11.36 12.61
N LEU A 181 0.41 10.04 12.37
CA LEU A 181 -0.29 9.49 11.20
C LEU A 181 -1.79 9.72 11.31
N VAL A 182 -2.39 9.45 12.47
CA VAL A 182 -3.81 9.73 12.71
C VAL A 182 -3.95 11.23 13.04
N PRO A 183 -4.92 11.94 12.45
CA PRO A 183 -5.24 13.30 12.88
C PRO A 183 -5.53 13.29 14.39
N SER A 184 -4.87 14.15 15.15
CA SER A 184 -5.29 14.42 16.53
C SER A 184 -6.75 14.86 16.49
N ALA A 185 -7.62 14.21 17.26
CA ALA A 185 -9.00 14.66 17.41
C ALA A 185 -8.99 16.17 17.74
N PRO A 186 -9.84 17.00 17.09
CA PRO A 186 -9.96 18.38 17.51
C PRO A 186 -10.37 18.41 18.99
N PRO A 187 -9.81 19.34 19.78
CA PRO A 187 -10.11 19.47 21.21
C PRO A 187 -11.59 19.77 21.47
#